data_AF-A0A7R9HU97-F1
#
_entry.id   AF-A0A7R9HU97-F1
#
_cell.length_a   1.000
_cell.length_b   1.000
_cell.length_c   1.000
_cell.angle_alpha   90.00
_cell.angle_beta   90.00
_cell.angle_gamma   90.00
#
_symmetry.space_group_name_H-M   'P 1'
#
loop_
_entity.id
_entity.type
_entity.pdbx_description
1 polymer ?
#
loop_
_entity_poly.entity_id
_entity_poly.type
_entity_poly.pdbx_seq_one_letter_code
_entity_poly.pdbx_strand_id
1 'polypeptide(L)'
;MEQSVSVLGCSRQLEDEFQAEKVEWKSAREDLQQEIIRLTSEYLDLQEKCDTLSELCSKQKEQNEELAKNPMDVQVMEVDAVPSPAVQDQGMSEYRKEDEQIIVSHLIHDLKPRIALTLPPGLPSYILFMYIRHTDFINDAEKADCHHQCSEGDVEITIMWLSNTLHLVTFLKQYSGDKTFQEENTPKQNEQCIKHFAISEYIEVFSDIAMWIYERVIRELEKRVQPMVVPAVLGHEAVPGLRGQKPMSSSSVVRGRESHVCTQNALDDFIEELDGFHHLLSSHSVDPELSVQVFRQIFYFICASSLNNLLLRKELCNWSKGIHVRCNLPKLEKWVRDHLMQNTNILDTLQPIMQAAHLLQVNKHTENDAKRVCDTCDKLSMTQVSV
;
A
#
# COMPACT_ATOMS: atom_id res chain seq x y z
N MET A 1 -41.26 -12.79 40.27
CA MET A 1 -40.29 -13.88 40.52
C MET A 1 -39.64 -14.39 39.24
N GLU A 2 -40.38 -14.54 38.12
CA GLU A 2 -39.81 -15.00 36.84
C GLU A 2 -38.82 -14.02 36.17
N GLN A 3 -39.04 -12.70 36.24
CA GLN A 3 -38.09 -11.72 35.68
C GLN A 3 -36.72 -11.74 36.39
N SER A 4 -36.69 -11.98 37.71
CA SER A 4 -35.45 -12.04 38.49
C SER A 4 -34.61 -13.28 38.17
N VAL A 5 -35.23 -14.40 37.79
CA VAL A 5 -34.54 -15.64 37.39
C VAL A 5 -33.91 -15.50 36.00
N SER A 6 -34.55 -14.76 35.09
CA SER A 6 -34.00 -14.52 33.74
C SER A 6 -32.74 -13.63 33.74
N VAL A 7 -32.70 -12.62 34.61
CA VAL A 7 -31.55 -11.71 34.74
C VAL A 7 -30.35 -12.42 35.39
N LEU A 8 -30.61 -13.28 36.38
CA LEU A 8 -29.55 -14.10 37.00
C LEU A 8 -29.01 -15.18 36.05
N GLY A 9 -29.86 -15.72 35.16
CA GLY A 9 -29.43 -16.64 34.10
C GLY A 9 -28.52 -15.97 33.07
N CYS A 10 -28.89 -14.77 32.60
CA CYS A 10 -28.09 -13.99 31.66
C CYS A 10 -26.74 -13.54 32.25
N SER A 11 -26.72 -13.16 33.53
CA SER A 11 -25.48 -12.76 34.23
C SER A 11 -24.49 -13.92 34.37
N ARG A 12 -24.96 -15.14 34.68
CA ARG A 12 -24.11 -16.33 34.74
C ARG A 12 -23.56 -16.72 33.37
N GLN A 13 -24.38 -16.58 32.33
CA GLN A 13 -23.98 -16.90 30.97
C GLN A 13 -22.87 -15.95 30.46
N LEU A 14 -22.97 -14.65 30.79
CA LEU A 14 -21.92 -13.67 30.50
C LEU A 14 -20.64 -13.92 31.32
N GLU A 15 -20.76 -14.37 32.57
CA GLU A 15 -19.59 -14.75 33.38
C GLU A 15 -18.89 -15.99 32.83
N ASP A 16 -19.64 -16.99 32.37
CA ASP A 16 -19.08 -18.19 31.74
C ASP A 16 -18.41 -17.88 30.39
N GLU A 17 -19.01 -17.02 29.56
CA GLU A 17 -18.42 -16.53 28.30
C GLU A 17 -17.12 -15.74 28.55
N PHE A 18 -17.11 -14.86 29.55
CA PHE A 18 -15.91 -14.10 29.92
C PHE A 18 -14.78 -15.00 30.46
N GLN A 19 -15.10 -16.06 31.21
CA GLN A 19 -14.09 -17.03 31.64
C GLN A 19 -13.56 -17.87 30.48
N ALA A 20 -14.40 -18.26 29.52
CA ALA A 20 -13.99 -18.97 28.32
C ALA A 20 -13.02 -18.12 27.47
N GLU A 21 -13.37 -16.85 27.23
CA GLU A 21 -12.53 -15.92 26.48
C GLU A 21 -11.17 -15.72 27.20
N LYS A 22 -11.18 -15.61 28.53
CA LYS A 22 -9.96 -15.49 29.34
C LYS A 22 -9.05 -16.72 29.24
N VAL A 23 -9.60 -17.92 29.07
CA VAL A 23 -8.81 -19.14 28.86
C VAL A 23 -8.23 -19.17 27.45
N GLU A 24 -8.99 -18.79 26.44
CA GLU A 24 -8.49 -18.66 25.06
C GLU A 24 -7.35 -17.62 24.97
N TRP A 25 -7.51 -16.44 25.57
CA TRP A 25 -6.47 -15.42 25.62
C TRP A 25 -5.19 -15.88 26.32
N LYS A 26 -5.31 -16.75 27.34
CA LYS A 26 -4.14 -17.35 27.99
C LYS A 26 -3.43 -18.35 27.09
N SER A 27 -4.18 -19.21 26.40
CA SER A 27 -3.63 -20.18 25.45
C SER A 27 -2.93 -19.46 24.29
N ALA A 28 -3.59 -18.49 23.66
CA ALA A 28 -3.02 -17.71 22.56
C ALA A 28 -1.73 -16.98 22.98
N ARG A 29 -1.67 -16.48 24.22
CA ARG A 29 -0.45 -15.86 24.77
C ARG A 29 0.68 -16.87 24.96
N GLU A 30 0.38 -18.08 25.41
CA GLU A 30 1.39 -19.15 25.57
C GLU A 30 1.93 -19.61 24.20
N ASP A 31 1.06 -19.74 23.19
CA ASP A 31 1.45 -20.06 21.81
C ASP A 31 2.34 -18.97 21.21
N LEU A 32 1.97 -17.70 21.38
CA LEU A 32 2.79 -16.55 20.98
C LEU A 32 4.15 -16.54 21.70
N GLN A 33 4.19 -16.87 22.99
CA GLN A 33 5.45 -16.95 23.72
C GLN A 33 6.36 -18.07 23.22
N GLN A 34 5.81 -19.24 22.89
CA GLN A 34 6.56 -20.33 22.28
C GLN A 34 7.11 -19.94 20.91
N GLU A 35 6.30 -19.25 20.10
CA GLU A 35 6.71 -18.80 18.77
C GLU A 35 7.82 -17.73 18.84
N ILE A 36 7.73 -16.80 19.79
CA ILE A 36 8.81 -15.84 20.05
C ILE A 36 10.11 -16.55 20.45
N ILE A 37 10.04 -17.56 21.31
CA ILE A 37 11.22 -18.35 21.72
C ILE A 37 11.81 -19.09 20.51
N ARG A 38 10.96 -19.69 19.66
CA ARG A 38 11.38 -20.39 18.43
C ARG A 38 12.09 -19.44 17.47
N LEU A 39 11.47 -18.29 17.16
CA LEU A 39 12.05 -17.28 16.27
C LEU A 39 13.34 -16.68 16.83
N THR A 40 13.42 -16.50 18.15
CA THR A 40 14.66 -16.03 18.81
C THR A 40 15.79 -17.04 18.64
N SER A 41 15.49 -18.35 18.77
CA SER A 41 16.48 -19.41 18.52
C SER A 41 16.93 -19.45 17.07
N GLU A 42 15.99 -19.36 16.11
CA GLU A 42 16.33 -19.34 14.68
C GLU A 42 17.17 -18.11 14.30
N TYR A 43 16.88 -16.95 14.90
CA TYR A 43 17.67 -15.74 14.73
C TYR A 43 19.11 -15.91 15.22
N LEU A 44 19.30 -16.51 16.41
CA LEU A 44 20.63 -16.82 16.96
C LEU A 44 21.41 -17.79 16.06
N ASP A 45 20.78 -18.84 15.55
CA ASP A 45 21.41 -19.81 14.63
C ASP A 45 21.80 -19.16 13.30
N LEU A 46 20.96 -18.26 12.76
CA LEU A 46 21.26 -17.51 11.55
C LEU A 46 22.41 -16.53 11.78
N GLN A 47 22.46 -15.88 12.94
CA GLN A 47 23.53 -14.97 13.29
C GLN A 47 24.89 -15.71 13.38
N GLU A 48 24.93 -16.89 14.01
CA GLU A 48 26.14 -17.72 14.06
C GLU A 48 26.61 -18.15 12.66
N LYS A 49 25.68 -18.47 11.76
CA LYS A 49 26.00 -18.78 10.35
C LYS A 49 26.58 -17.58 9.62
N CYS A 50 26.02 -16.38 9.82
CA CYS A 50 26.54 -15.15 9.25
C CYS A 50 27.97 -14.87 9.74
N ASP A 51 28.22 -15.03 11.03
CA ASP A 51 29.56 -14.84 11.62
C ASP A 51 30.57 -15.84 11.04
N THR A 52 30.17 -17.11 10.90
CA THR A 52 30.99 -18.17 10.29
C THR A 52 31.32 -17.88 8.82
N LEU A 53 30.34 -17.42 8.04
CA LEU A 53 30.55 -17.05 6.64
C LEU A 53 31.45 -15.83 6.50
N SER A 54 31.32 -14.86 7.41
CA SER A 54 32.18 -13.68 7.46
C SER A 54 33.65 -14.07 7.72
N GLU A 55 33.89 -14.99 8.66
CA GLU A 55 35.24 -15.53 8.89
C GLU A 55 35.80 -16.28 7.68
N LEU A 56 34.99 -17.08 6.99
CA LEU A 56 35.42 -17.81 5.79
C LEU A 56 35.79 -16.85 4.64
N CYS A 57 34.99 -15.81 4.42
CA CYS A 57 35.30 -14.75 3.47
C CYS A 57 36.61 -14.05 3.82
N SER A 58 36.87 -13.75 5.11
CA SER A 58 38.13 -13.15 5.54
C SER A 58 39.32 -14.06 5.25
N LYS A 59 39.21 -15.36 5.57
CA LYS A 59 40.26 -16.36 5.32
C LYS A 59 40.54 -16.56 3.82
N GLN A 60 39.51 -16.58 2.97
CA GLN A 60 39.68 -16.64 1.52
C GLN A 60 40.36 -15.39 0.97
N LYS A 61 40.04 -14.22 1.52
CA LYS A 61 40.69 -12.96 1.13
C LYS A 61 42.18 -12.98 1.48
N GLU A 62 42.53 -13.44 2.68
CA GLU A 62 43.93 -13.62 3.09
C GLU A 62 44.67 -14.63 2.21
N GLN A 63 44.06 -15.78 1.88
CA GLN A 63 44.65 -16.76 0.95
C GLN A 63 44.87 -16.18 -0.46
N ASN A 64 43.93 -15.38 -0.97
CA ASN A 64 44.07 -14.72 -2.27
C ASN A 64 45.18 -13.66 -2.25
N GLU A 65 45.36 -12.95 -1.14
CA GLU A 65 46.44 -11.98 -0.95
C GLU A 65 47.82 -12.65 -0.80
N GLU A 66 47.90 -13.86 -0.23
CA GLU A 66 49.14 -14.66 -0.17
C GLU A 66 49.50 -15.30 -1.51
N LEU A 67 48.51 -15.83 -2.25
CA LEU A 67 48.71 -16.37 -3.61
C LEU A 67 49.16 -15.28 -4.59
N ALA A 68 48.73 -14.02 -4.40
CA ALA A 68 49.20 -12.88 -5.17
C ALA A 68 50.67 -12.50 -4.89
N LYS A 69 51.26 -12.94 -3.77
CA LYS A 69 52.64 -12.59 -3.37
C LYS A 69 53.70 -13.60 -3.83
N ASN A 70 53.31 -14.78 -4.32
CA ASN A 70 54.24 -15.81 -4.84
C ASN A 70 53.88 -16.22 -6.27
N PRO A 71 54.49 -15.64 -7.31
CA PRO A 71 54.32 -16.13 -8.67
C PRO A 71 55.16 -17.40 -8.82
N MET A 72 54.51 -18.57 -8.86
CA MET A 72 55.12 -19.76 -9.45
C MET A 72 54.85 -19.78 -10.95
N ASP A 73 55.92 -19.98 -11.71
CA ASP A 73 55.97 -20.06 -13.17
C ASP A 73 54.87 -20.97 -13.75
N VAL A 74 53.84 -20.36 -14.33
CA VAL A 74 52.99 -21.03 -15.31
C VAL A 74 53.03 -20.18 -16.58
N GLN A 75 53.80 -20.68 -17.55
CA GLN A 75 53.77 -20.17 -18.93
C GLN A 75 52.37 -20.31 -19.48
N VAL A 76 51.67 -19.19 -19.62
CA VAL A 76 50.52 -19.06 -20.52
C VAL A 76 50.79 -17.82 -21.38
N MET A 77 50.67 -18.03 -22.69
CA MET A 77 50.89 -17.06 -23.76
C MET A 77 50.43 -15.65 -23.38
N GLU A 78 51.37 -14.71 -23.41
CA GLU A 78 51.12 -13.27 -23.41
C GLU A 78 50.14 -12.92 -24.54
N VAL A 79 48.95 -12.47 -24.17
CA VAL A 79 48.23 -11.46 -24.93
C VAL A 79 48.35 -10.20 -24.09
N ASP A 80 49.03 -9.19 -24.62
CA ASP A 80 49.32 -7.91 -23.98
C ASP A 80 48.06 -7.30 -23.34
N ALA A 81 47.90 -7.53 -22.03
CA ALA A 81 47.00 -6.78 -21.18
C ALA A 81 47.87 -6.06 -20.16
N VAL A 82 48.09 -4.77 -20.42
CA VAL A 82 48.60 -3.81 -19.44
C VAL A 82 47.83 -4.04 -18.13
N PRO A 83 48.49 -4.24 -16.97
CA PRO A 83 47.80 -4.39 -15.71
C PRO A 83 47.20 -3.03 -15.35
N SER A 84 45.92 -2.84 -15.64
CA SER A 84 45.15 -1.75 -15.05
C SER A 84 45.11 -2.00 -13.54
N PRO A 85 45.43 -0.98 -12.70
CA PRO A 85 45.38 -1.14 -11.25
C PRO A 85 43.99 -1.61 -10.86
N ALA A 86 43.92 -2.49 -9.84
CA ALA A 86 42.68 -3.00 -9.28
C ALA A 86 41.64 -1.88 -9.21
N VAL A 87 40.61 -1.97 -10.05
CA VAL A 87 39.53 -0.98 -10.08
C VAL A 87 38.86 -1.06 -8.72
N GLN A 88 39.19 -0.11 -7.86
CA GLN A 88 38.52 0.09 -6.59
C GLN A 88 37.10 0.50 -6.96
N ASP A 89 36.19 -0.47 -6.92
CA ASP A 89 34.82 -0.33 -7.43
C ASP A 89 34.13 0.84 -6.72
N GLN A 90 34.08 2.00 -7.38
CA GLN A 90 33.59 3.26 -6.80
C GLN A 90 32.05 3.27 -6.69
N GLY A 91 31.41 2.14 -6.98
CA GLY A 91 29.96 2.02 -7.11
C GLY A 91 29.45 2.92 -8.24
N MET A 92 30.16 2.98 -9.35
CA MET A 92 29.81 3.71 -10.56
C MET A 92 29.88 2.75 -11.75
N SER A 93 28.82 2.72 -12.57
CA SER A 93 28.80 1.94 -13.80
C SER A 93 29.20 2.84 -14.96
N GLU A 94 30.38 2.61 -15.51
CA GLU A 94 30.81 3.27 -16.74
C GLU A 94 29.99 2.72 -17.91
N TYR A 95 29.39 3.62 -18.70
CA TYR A 95 28.63 3.28 -19.89
C TYR A 95 29.12 4.11 -21.07
N ARG A 96 28.97 3.58 -22.29
CA ARG A 96 29.24 4.35 -23.51
C ARG A 96 28.05 5.24 -23.77
N LYS A 97 28.28 6.52 -24.08
CA LYS A 97 27.20 7.48 -24.44
C LYS A 97 26.27 6.94 -25.54
N GLU A 98 26.80 6.13 -26.45
CA GLU A 98 26.04 5.47 -27.52
C GLU A 98 24.95 4.53 -26.98
N ASP A 99 25.14 3.95 -25.79
CA ASP A 99 24.24 2.99 -25.16
C ASP A 99 23.20 3.65 -24.26
N GLU A 100 23.25 4.96 -24.05
CA GLU A 100 22.35 5.70 -23.15
C GLU A 100 20.87 5.50 -23.51
N GLN A 101 20.54 5.66 -24.80
CA GLN A 101 19.17 5.46 -25.28
C GLN A 101 18.72 4.00 -25.13
N ILE A 102 19.66 3.06 -25.22
CA ILE A 102 19.38 1.63 -25.05
C ILE A 102 19.08 1.33 -23.58
N ILE A 103 19.86 1.89 -22.65
CA ILE A 103 19.64 1.74 -21.21
C ILE A 103 18.29 2.35 -20.82
N VAL A 104 18.01 3.58 -21.26
CA VAL A 104 16.73 4.25 -20.99
C VAL A 104 15.55 3.45 -21.58
N SER A 105 15.68 2.95 -22.82
CA SER A 105 14.64 2.11 -23.43
C SER A 105 14.34 0.86 -22.62
N HIS A 106 15.37 0.09 -22.28
CA HIS A 106 15.16 -1.18 -21.59
C HIS A 106 14.74 -1.01 -20.13
N LEU A 107 15.25 0.02 -19.45
CA LEU A 107 15.01 0.24 -18.03
C LEU A 107 13.69 0.97 -17.77
N ILE A 108 13.31 1.91 -18.64
CA ILE A 108 12.13 2.76 -18.45
C ILE A 108 10.96 2.33 -19.34
N HIS A 109 11.20 2.10 -20.64
CA HIS A 109 10.11 1.84 -21.58
C HIS A 109 9.69 0.36 -21.64
N ASP A 110 10.65 -0.57 -21.57
CA ASP A 110 10.38 -2.00 -21.77
C ASP A 110 10.26 -2.81 -20.46
N LEU A 111 10.49 -2.17 -19.30
CA LEU A 111 10.43 -2.83 -18.00
C LEU A 111 8.99 -3.17 -17.61
N LYS A 112 8.68 -4.47 -17.65
CA LYS A 112 7.36 -4.98 -17.25
C LYS A 112 7.27 -5.15 -15.72
N PRO A 113 6.11 -4.88 -15.09
CA PRO A 113 5.91 -5.07 -13.66
C PRO A 113 6.31 -6.45 -13.15
N ARG A 114 5.92 -7.51 -13.88
CA ARG A 114 6.28 -8.89 -13.54
C ARG A 114 7.78 -9.15 -13.48
N ILE A 115 8.57 -8.49 -14.33
CA ILE A 115 10.02 -8.59 -14.32
C ILE A 115 10.56 -7.78 -13.14
N ALA A 116 10.05 -6.58 -12.92
CA ALA A 116 10.44 -5.73 -11.80
C ALA A 116 10.23 -6.43 -10.44
N LEU A 117 9.17 -7.23 -10.28
CA LEU A 117 8.94 -8.03 -9.06
C LEU A 117 9.99 -9.12 -8.81
N THR A 118 10.75 -9.54 -9.83
CA THR A 118 11.86 -10.49 -9.67
C THR A 118 13.18 -9.82 -9.29
N LEU A 119 13.23 -8.50 -9.38
CA LEU A 119 14.39 -7.70 -9.04
C LEU A 119 14.33 -7.25 -7.58
N PRO A 120 15.48 -6.98 -6.94
CA PRO A 120 15.50 -6.28 -5.67
C PRO A 120 14.71 -4.96 -5.74
N PRO A 121 13.90 -4.63 -4.71
CA PRO A 121 13.17 -3.36 -4.65
C PRO A 121 14.09 -2.16 -4.85
N GLY A 122 13.66 -1.21 -5.69
CA GLY A 122 14.44 -0.01 -6.00
C GLY A 122 15.66 -0.24 -6.90
N LEU A 123 15.90 -1.45 -7.43
CA LEU A 123 17.02 -1.69 -8.35
C LEU A 123 16.96 -0.78 -9.60
N PRO A 124 15.83 -0.60 -10.29
CA PRO A 124 15.76 0.32 -11.42
C PRO A 124 16.17 1.75 -11.04
N SER A 125 15.70 2.22 -9.88
CA SER A 125 16.08 3.51 -9.31
C SER A 125 17.57 3.60 -8.98
N TYR A 126 18.15 2.52 -8.47
CA TYR A 126 19.58 2.47 -8.15
C TYR A 126 20.44 2.54 -9.41
N ILE A 127 20.05 1.84 -10.49
CA ILE A 127 20.72 1.92 -11.79
C ILE A 127 20.64 3.35 -12.35
N LEU A 128 19.45 3.98 -12.29
CA LEU A 128 19.29 5.40 -12.69
C LEU A 128 20.16 6.34 -11.85
N PHE A 129 20.26 6.08 -10.54
CA PHE A 129 21.10 6.86 -9.65
C PHE A 129 22.60 6.69 -9.97
N MET A 130 23.06 5.47 -10.26
CA MET A 130 24.43 5.21 -10.71
C MET A 130 24.73 5.94 -12.02
N TYR A 131 23.78 5.97 -12.94
CA TYR A 131 23.88 6.75 -14.17
C TYR A 131 24.05 8.25 -13.86
N ILE A 132 23.21 8.83 -12.99
CA ILE A 132 23.32 10.25 -12.58
C ILE A 132 24.69 10.55 -11.95
N ARG A 133 25.20 9.66 -11.07
CA ARG A 133 26.53 9.82 -10.44
C ARG A 133 27.67 9.79 -11.45
N HIS A 134 27.59 8.92 -12.46
CA HIS A 134 28.60 8.85 -13.51
C HIS A 134 28.59 10.12 -14.38
N THR A 135 27.42 10.65 -14.70
CA THR A 135 27.26 11.90 -15.45
C THR A 135 27.77 13.11 -14.64
N ASP A 136 27.56 13.15 -13.32
CA ASP A 136 28.16 14.13 -12.39
C ASP A 136 29.70 14.04 -12.36
N PHE A 137 30.24 12.82 -12.40
CA PHE A 137 31.68 12.59 -12.41
C PHE A 137 32.34 13.09 -13.71
N ILE A 138 31.67 12.89 -14.86
CA ILE A 138 32.14 13.35 -16.18
C ILE A 138 31.85 14.85 -16.40
N ASN A 139 30.98 15.45 -15.57
CA ASN A 139 30.55 16.86 -15.65
C ASN A 139 29.90 17.22 -17.01
N ASP A 140 29.10 16.30 -17.54
CA ASP A 140 28.38 16.48 -18.80
C ASP A 140 26.92 16.83 -18.53
N ALA A 141 26.57 18.11 -18.71
CA ALA A 141 25.28 18.67 -18.30
C ALA A 141 24.23 18.63 -19.43
N GLU A 142 24.26 17.63 -20.31
CA GLU A 142 23.15 17.41 -21.24
C GLU A 142 21.95 16.84 -20.46
N LYS A 143 20.89 17.65 -20.34
CA LYS A 143 19.67 17.29 -19.62
C LYS A 143 19.00 16.10 -20.32
N ALA A 144 19.06 14.93 -19.69
CA ALA A 144 18.23 13.80 -20.05
C ALA A 144 16.76 14.17 -19.79
N ASP A 145 16.01 14.46 -20.86
CA ASP A 145 14.58 14.73 -20.78
C ASP A 145 13.81 13.43 -20.53
N CYS A 146 13.66 13.07 -19.25
CA CYS A 146 12.90 11.90 -18.80
C CYS A 146 11.38 12.16 -18.67
N HIS A 147 10.87 13.31 -19.14
CA HIS A 147 9.46 13.70 -18.99
C HIS A 147 8.45 12.86 -19.77
N HIS A 148 8.88 11.86 -20.54
CA HIS A 148 8.01 11.20 -21.50
C HIS A 148 7.64 9.77 -21.09
N GLN A 149 6.38 9.69 -20.65
CA GLN A 149 5.43 8.58 -20.84
C GLN A 149 5.55 7.39 -19.87
N CYS A 150 4.97 7.57 -18.68
CA CYS A 150 4.21 6.48 -18.06
C CYS A 150 3.04 6.16 -19.00
N SER A 151 3.12 4.99 -19.65
CA SER A 151 2.09 4.42 -20.52
C SER A 151 0.67 4.65 -19.97
N GLU A 152 -0.24 5.09 -20.83
CA GLU A 152 -1.67 5.08 -20.51
C GLU A 152 -2.12 3.65 -20.18
N GLY A 153 -2.75 3.45 -19.02
CA GLY A 153 -3.78 2.42 -18.87
C GLY A 153 -3.62 1.38 -17.76
N ASP A 154 -2.43 1.21 -17.15
CA ASP A 154 -2.25 0.18 -16.12
C ASP A 154 -1.87 0.76 -14.75
N VAL A 155 -2.67 0.42 -13.75
CA VAL A 155 -2.45 0.83 -12.35
C VAL A 155 -1.20 0.16 -11.79
N GLU A 156 -0.90 -1.07 -12.20
CA GLU A 156 0.27 -1.82 -11.72
C GLU A 156 1.56 -1.15 -12.20
N ILE A 157 1.62 -0.76 -13.48
CA ILE A 157 2.74 0.02 -14.05
C ILE A 157 2.90 1.36 -13.32
N THR A 158 1.78 2.04 -13.05
CA THR A 158 1.81 3.35 -12.36
C THR A 158 2.33 3.20 -10.91
N ILE A 159 1.88 2.18 -10.18
CA ILE A 159 2.34 1.88 -8.82
C ILE A 159 3.82 1.48 -8.81
N MET A 160 4.25 0.66 -9.77
CA MET A 160 5.66 0.29 -9.93
C MET A 160 6.53 1.55 -10.10
N TRP A 161 6.13 2.47 -10.98
CA TRP A 161 6.86 3.71 -11.21
C TRP A 161 6.79 4.67 -10.02
N LEU A 162 5.68 4.72 -9.28
CA LEU A 162 5.60 5.48 -8.03
C LEU A 162 6.68 5.03 -7.05
N SER A 163 6.78 3.72 -6.81
CA SER A 163 7.78 3.15 -5.93
C SER A 163 9.20 3.48 -6.41
N ASN A 164 9.50 3.25 -7.70
CA ASN A 164 10.84 3.51 -8.23
C ASN A 164 11.20 5.01 -8.22
N THR A 165 10.29 5.91 -8.55
CA THR A 165 10.55 7.36 -8.49
C THR A 165 10.82 7.82 -7.06
N LEU A 166 10.07 7.31 -6.07
CA LEU A 166 10.30 7.64 -4.67
C LEU A 166 11.66 7.11 -4.17
N HIS A 167 12.03 5.87 -4.52
CA HIS A 167 13.37 5.34 -4.22
C HIS A 167 14.47 6.19 -4.85
N LEU A 168 14.27 6.66 -6.09
CA LEU A 168 15.23 7.56 -6.75
C LEU A 168 15.36 8.88 -5.97
N VAL A 169 14.24 9.51 -5.58
CA VAL A 169 14.26 10.72 -4.74
C VAL A 169 14.99 10.47 -3.42
N THR A 170 14.76 9.31 -2.77
CA THR A 170 15.47 8.92 -1.55
C THR A 170 16.97 8.81 -1.78
N PHE A 171 17.42 8.16 -2.86
CA PHE A 171 18.84 8.09 -3.20
C PHE A 171 19.44 9.48 -3.47
N LEU A 172 18.74 10.33 -4.23
CA LEU A 172 19.20 11.69 -4.49
C LEU A 172 19.37 12.49 -3.19
N LYS A 173 18.45 12.33 -2.23
CA LYS A 173 18.55 12.96 -0.89
C LYS A 173 19.69 12.36 -0.06
N GLN A 174 19.76 11.02 0.05
CA GLN A 174 20.75 10.29 0.84
C GLN A 174 22.20 10.60 0.42
N TYR A 175 22.42 10.77 -0.87
CA TYR A 175 23.75 11.04 -1.46
C TYR A 175 23.93 12.49 -1.91
N SER A 176 23.06 13.41 -1.46
CA SER A 176 23.12 14.84 -1.79
C SER A 176 24.33 15.56 -1.18
N GLY A 177 24.94 14.98 -0.14
CA GLY A 177 25.96 15.66 0.67
C GLY A 177 25.40 16.42 1.88
N ASP A 178 24.07 16.54 2.01
CA ASP A 178 23.42 17.16 3.16
C ASP A 178 23.47 16.22 4.38
N LYS A 179 23.99 16.74 5.50
CA LYS A 179 24.15 15.99 6.75
C LYS A 179 22.83 15.48 7.32
N THR A 180 21.72 16.17 7.05
CA THR A 180 20.37 15.75 7.51
C THR A 180 19.94 14.40 6.94
N PHE A 181 20.45 14.02 5.76
CA PHE A 181 20.16 12.74 5.12
C PHE A 181 21.30 11.71 5.25
N GLN A 182 22.34 12.03 6.04
CA GLN A 182 23.51 11.16 6.23
C GLN A 182 23.57 10.51 7.62
N GLU A 183 22.58 10.76 8.47
CA GLU A 183 22.58 10.27 9.87
C GLU A 183 22.67 8.74 9.95
N GLU A 184 22.03 8.03 9.02
CA GLU A 184 22.02 6.56 8.94
C GLU A 184 23.06 5.99 7.95
N ASN A 185 23.86 6.84 7.31
CA ASN A 185 24.82 6.40 6.30
C ASN A 185 26.09 5.81 6.92
N THR A 186 26.59 4.74 6.32
CA THR A 186 27.93 4.22 6.57
C THR A 186 29.01 5.18 6.02
N PRO A 187 30.25 5.12 6.54
CA PRO A 187 31.36 5.93 6.03
C PRO A 187 31.56 5.78 4.51
N LYS A 188 31.43 4.54 4.00
CA LYS A 188 31.56 4.24 2.57
C LYS A 188 30.43 4.82 1.72
N GLN A 189 29.19 4.88 2.24
CA GLN A 189 28.08 5.56 1.55
C GLN A 189 28.32 7.07 1.47
N ASN A 190 28.89 7.68 2.52
CA ASN A 190 29.20 9.11 2.51
C ASN A 190 30.29 9.47 1.48
N GLU A 191 31.24 8.57 1.20
CA GLU A 191 32.23 8.75 0.13
C GLU A 191 31.61 8.78 -1.28
N GLN A 192 30.41 8.22 -1.43
CA GLN A 192 29.69 8.09 -2.70
C GLN A 192 28.76 9.28 -3.01
N CYS A 193 28.79 10.35 -2.21
CA CYS A 193 27.96 11.54 -2.46
C CYS A 193 28.30 12.21 -3.80
N ILE A 194 27.27 12.84 -4.39
CA ILE A 194 27.37 13.68 -5.59
C ILE A 194 28.17 14.94 -5.25
N LYS A 195 29.02 15.42 -6.18
CA LYS A 195 30.00 16.49 -5.86
C LYS A 195 29.85 17.75 -6.71
N HIS A 196 29.44 17.67 -7.98
CA HIS A 196 29.50 18.81 -8.90
C HIS A 196 28.13 19.39 -9.24
N PHE A 197 27.09 18.56 -9.33
CA PHE A 197 25.74 18.96 -9.73
C PHE A 197 24.98 19.63 -8.58
N ALA A 198 24.19 20.65 -8.92
CA ALA A 198 23.19 21.23 -8.04
C ALA A 198 22.01 20.25 -7.90
N ILE A 199 22.18 19.23 -7.06
CA ILE A 199 21.25 18.10 -6.93
C ILE A 199 19.86 18.51 -6.44
N SER A 200 19.76 19.65 -5.73
CA SER A 200 18.49 20.17 -5.21
C SER A 200 17.45 20.42 -6.30
N GLU A 201 17.84 20.95 -7.46
CA GLU A 201 16.91 21.18 -8.58
C GLU A 201 16.34 19.86 -9.11
N TYR A 202 17.17 18.82 -9.20
CA TYR A 202 16.73 17.49 -9.62
C TYR A 202 15.82 16.83 -8.58
N ILE A 203 16.13 16.96 -7.29
CA ILE A 203 15.29 16.44 -6.21
C ILE A 203 13.89 17.06 -6.29
N GLU A 204 13.78 18.38 -6.53
CA GLU A 204 12.50 19.06 -6.70
C GLU A 204 11.72 18.49 -7.91
N VAL A 205 12.36 18.42 -9.09
CA VAL A 205 11.73 17.89 -10.30
C VAL A 205 11.25 16.43 -10.12
N PHE A 206 12.08 15.55 -9.56
CA PHE A 206 11.68 14.16 -9.33
C PHE A 206 10.62 14.01 -8.23
N SER A 207 10.60 14.92 -7.25
CA SER A 207 9.53 14.96 -6.24
C SER A 207 8.20 15.38 -6.84
N ASP A 208 8.19 16.35 -7.76
CA ASP A 208 6.99 16.77 -8.50
C ASP A 208 6.48 15.65 -9.42
N ILE A 209 7.39 14.92 -10.07
CA ILE A 209 7.04 13.72 -10.86
C ILE A 209 6.44 12.65 -9.95
N ALA A 210 7.04 12.38 -8.78
CA ALA A 210 6.49 11.41 -7.82
C ALA A 210 5.07 11.81 -7.36
N MET A 211 4.84 13.09 -7.09
CA MET A 211 3.53 13.63 -6.75
C MET A 211 2.52 13.42 -7.89
N TRP A 212 2.92 13.73 -9.13
CA TRP A 212 2.07 13.52 -10.31
C TRP A 212 1.70 12.04 -10.50
N ILE A 213 2.65 11.13 -10.31
CA ILE A 213 2.38 9.68 -10.36
C ILE A 213 1.46 9.26 -9.21
N TYR A 214 1.66 9.78 -8.00
CA TYR A 214 0.79 9.51 -6.86
C TYR A 214 -0.66 9.93 -7.14
N GLU A 215 -0.89 11.15 -7.61
CA GLU A 215 -2.22 11.63 -8.02
C GLU A 215 -2.84 10.75 -9.10
N ARG A 216 -2.00 10.24 -10.02
CA ARG A 216 -2.44 9.32 -11.07
C ARG A 216 -2.88 7.97 -10.51
N VAL A 217 -2.13 7.40 -9.55
CA VAL A 217 -2.51 6.17 -8.83
C VAL A 217 -3.87 6.38 -8.17
N ILE A 218 -4.04 7.44 -7.38
CA ILE A 218 -5.31 7.75 -6.72
C ILE A 218 -6.47 7.79 -7.71
N ARG A 219 -6.31 8.52 -8.83
CA ARG A 219 -7.36 8.67 -9.84
C ARG A 219 -7.76 7.33 -10.47
N GLU A 220 -6.80 6.46 -10.76
CA GLU A 220 -7.10 5.15 -11.34
C GLU A 220 -7.75 4.20 -10.32
N LEU A 221 -7.33 4.25 -9.06
CA LEU A 221 -7.96 3.49 -7.98
C LEU A 221 -9.40 3.98 -7.74
N GLU A 222 -9.62 5.29 -7.62
CA GLU A 222 -10.96 5.90 -7.48
C GLU A 222 -11.89 5.49 -8.63
N LYS A 223 -11.39 5.50 -9.87
CA LYS A 223 -12.13 5.08 -11.07
C LYS A 223 -12.55 3.61 -11.02
N ARG A 224 -11.70 2.73 -10.47
CA ARG A 224 -12.01 1.29 -10.30
C ARG A 224 -13.06 1.05 -9.22
N VAL A 225 -12.96 1.75 -8.08
CA VAL A 225 -13.92 1.58 -6.97
C VAL A 225 -15.26 2.25 -7.21
N GLN A 226 -15.30 3.35 -7.98
CA GLN A 226 -16.49 4.15 -8.22
C GLN A 226 -17.77 3.35 -8.57
N PRO A 227 -17.77 2.40 -9.53
CA PRO A 227 -18.96 1.62 -9.85
C PRO A 227 -19.40 0.66 -8.74
N MET A 228 -18.50 0.30 -7.82
CA MET A 228 -18.74 -0.66 -6.74
C MET A 228 -19.23 0.02 -5.46
N VAL A 229 -18.97 1.32 -5.26
CA VAL A 229 -19.33 2.06 -4.04
C VAL A 229 -20.83 1.95 -3.72
N VAL A 230 -21.72 2.22 -4.68
CA VAL A 230 -23.17 2.21 -4.43
C VAL A 230 -23.67 0.80 -4.11
N PRO A 231 -23.38 -0.24 -4.92
CA PRO A 231 -23.73 -1.62 -4.58
C PRO A 231 -23.17 -2.10 -3.24
N ALA A 232 -21.92 -1.78 -2.92
CA ALA A 232 -21.24 -2.26 -1.71
C ALA A 232 -21.66 -1.53 -0.44
N VAL A 233 -21.78 -0.19 -0.48
CA VAL A 233 -22.08 0.62 0.72
C VAL A 233 -23.58 0.84 0.91
N LEU A 234 -24.31 1.18 -0.16
CA LEU A 234 -25.75 1.51 -0.08
C LEU A 234 -26.66 0.31 -0.43
N GLY A 235 -26.09 -0.78 -0.92
CA GLY A 235 -26.80 -1.98 -1.34
C GLY A 235 -27.48 -1.85 -2.70
N HIS A 236 -27.54 -2.94 -3.45
CA HIS A 236 -28.18 -2.99 -4.76
C HIS A 236 -29.72 -2.98 -4.62
N GLU A 237 -30.41 -2.23 -5.48
CA GLU A 237 -31.83 -2.50 -5.78
C GLU A 237 -31.89 -3.20 -7.13
N ALA A 238 -32.49 -4.39 -7.19
CA ALA A 238 -32.88 -4.95 -8.47
C ALA A 238 -33.84 -3.95 -9.13
N VAL A 239 -33.38 -3.22 -10.16
CA VAL A 239 -34.18 -2.24 -10.91
C VAL A 239 -35.46 -2.93 -11.39
N PRO A 240 -36.65 -2.57 -10.89
CA PRO A 240 -37.89 -3.14 -11.39
C PRO A 240 -38.19 -2.48 -12.74
N GLY A 241 -37.84 -3.13 -13.85
CA GLY A 241 -38.27 -2.62 -15.17
C GLY A 241 -37.53 -3.08 -16.42
N LEU A 242 -36.35 -3.70 -16.32
CA LEU A 242 -35.58 -4.12 -17.50
C LEU A 242 -35.39 -5.64 -17.55
N ARG A 243 -36.48 -6.38 -17.71
CA ARG A 243 -36.46 -7.73 -18.30
C ARG A 243 -37.39 -7.77 -19.49
N GLY A 244 -36.80 -7.61 -20.68
CA GLY A 244 -37.44 -8.02 -21.92
C GLY A 244 -37.63 -9.54 -21.91
N GLN A 245 -38.87 -9.96 -22.22
CA GLN A 245 -39.32 -11.19 -22.90
C GLN A 245 -38.46 -12.47 -22.69
N LYS A 246 -38.90 -13.67 -22.27
CA LYS A 246 -40.15 -14.43 -21.98
C LYS A 246 -39.63 -15.89 -21.65
N PRO A 247 -40.45 -16.95 -21.41
CA PRO A 247 -41.72 -17.09 -20.67
C PRO A 247 -41.69 -18.17 -19.54
N MET A 248 -42.63 -18.04 -18.60
CA MET A 248 -43.30 -19.07 -17.77
C MET A 248 -42.59 -20.41 -17.46
N SER A 249 -42.27 -20.62 -16.18
CA SER A 249 -42.43 -21.89 -15.46
C SER A 249 -42.68 -21.58 -13.98
N SER A 250 -43.55 -22.38 -13.38
CA SER A 250 -44.34 -22.11 -12.18
C SER A 250 -43.62 -22.19 -10.83
N SER A 251 -44.18 -21.43 -9.88
CA SER A 251 -44.18 -21.65 -8.41
C SER A 251 -42.84 -21.64 -7.66
N SER A 252 -42.58 -20.56 -6.92
CA SER A 252 -42.66 -20.60 -5.44
C SER A 252 -42.36 -19.23 -4.84
N VAL A 253 -43.03 -18.97 -3.72
CA VAL A 253 -42.95 -17.76 -2.92
C VAL A 253 -41.58 -17.71 -2.25
N VAL A 254 -40.63 -16.93 -2.79
CA VAL A 254 -39.39 -16.54 -2.10
C VAL A 254 -39.17 -15.03 -2.27
N ARG A 255 -40.07 -14.24 -1.68
CA ARG A 255 -39.93 -12.79 -1.63
C ARG A 255 -39.17 -12.42 -0.35
N GLY A 256 -37.84 -12.31 -0.44
CA GLY A 256 -37.03 -11.74 0.65
C GLY A 256 -35.58 -12.23 0.79
N ARG A 257 -35.16 -13.31 0.10
CA ARG A 257 -33.80 -13.86 0.25
C ARG A 257 -32.81 -13.44 -0.85
N GLU A 258 -33.27 -13.08 -2.04
CA GLU A 258 -32.38 -12.78 -3.19
C GLU A 258 -31.67 -11.42 -3.07
N SER A 259 -32.27 -10.40 -2.45
CA SER A 259 -31.66 -9.07 -2.32
C SER A 259 -30.49 -9.04 -1.34
N HIS A 260 -30.55 -9.85 -0.28
CA HIS A 260 -29.51 -9.92 0.75
C HIS A 260 -28.27 -10.68 0.25
N VAL A 261 -28.46 -11.70 -0.60
CA VAL A 261 -27.35 -12.45 -1.22
C VAL A 261 -26.64 -11.60 -2.27
N CYS A 262 -27.37 -10.86 -3.12
CA CYS A 262 -26.76 -9.98 -4.13
C CYS A 262 -25.96 -8.82 -3.53
N THR A 263 -26.39 -8.30 -2.36
CA THR A 263 -25.69 -7.21 -1.66
C THR A 263 -24.47 -7.72 -0.90
N GLN A 264 -24.53 -8.94 -0.34
CA GLN A 264 -23.38 -9.57 0.31
C GLN A 264 -22.26 -9.82 -0.71
N ASN A 265 -22.60 -10.35 -1.88
CA ASN A 265 -21.65 -10.56 -2.96
C ASN A 265 -20.99 -9.25 -3.40
N ALA A 266 -21.76 -8.15 -3.54
CA ALA A 266 -21.20 -6.86 -3.97
C ALA A 266 -20.22 -6.23 -2.96
N LEU A 267 -20.44 -6.42 -1.66
CA LEU A 267 -19.50 -5.97 -0.64
C LEU A 267 -18.25 -6.85 -0.60
N ASP A 268 -18.42 -8.17 -0.75
CA ASP A 268 -17.31 -9.12 -0.76
C ASP A 268 -16.42 -8.86 -1.98
N ASP A 269 -16.99 -8.69 -3.18
CA ASP A 269 -16.26 -8.27 -4.40
C ASP A 269 -15.51 -6.95 -4.19
N PHE A 270 -16.11 -6.02 -3.44
CA PHE A 270 -15.49 -4.72 -3.14
C PHE A 270 -14.30 -4.83 -2.19
N ILE A 271 -14.41 -5.69 -1.18
CA ILE A 271 -13.31 -6.01 -0.27
C ILE A 271 -12.16 -6.69 -1.03
N GLU A 272 -12.48 -7.64 -1.93
CA GLU A 272 -11.48 -8.29 -2.78
C GLU A 272 -10.73 -7.28 -3.68
N GLU A 273 -11.41 -6.26 -4.21
CA GLU A 273 -10.75 -5.20 -4.98
C GLU A 273 -9.80 -4.36 -4.10
N LEU A 274 -10.20 -4.04 -2.86
CA LEU A 274 -9.32 -3.35 -1.90
C LEU A 274 -8.12 -4.21 -1.50
N ASP A 275 -8.30 -5.52 -1.31
CA ASP A 275 -7.22 -6.49 -1.11
C ASP A 275 -6.26 -6.48 -2.31
N GLY A 276 -6.80 -6.45 -3.53
CA GLY A 276 -6.03 -6.34 -4.76
C GLY A 276 -5.15 -5.08 -4.78
N PHE A 277 -5.70 -3.93 -4.38
CA PHE A 277 -4.92 -2.69 -4.29
C PHE A 277 -3.81 -2.77 -3.23
N HIS A 278 -4.14 -3.28 -2.05
CA HIS A 278 -3.18 -3.42 -0.96
C HIS A 278 -2.04 -4.37 -1.36
N HIS A 279 -2.38 -5.48 -2.01
CA HIS A 279 -1.41 -6.44 -2.53
C HIS A 279 -0.51 -5.80 -3.59
N LEU A 280 -1.06 -5.04 -4.55
CA LEU A 280 -0.27 -4.34 -5.58
C LEU A 280 0.72 -3.32 -4.99
N LEU A 281 0.28 -2.53 -4.01
CA LEU A 281 1.15 -1.57 -3.31
C LEU A 281 2.27 -2.31 -2.57
N SER A 282 1.93 -3.39 -1.86
CA SER A 282 2.88 -4.19 -1.10
C SER A 282 3.89 -4.91 -1.98
N SER A 283 3.44 -5.53 -3.09
CA SER A 283 4.29 -6.29 -4.00
C SER A 283 5.33 -5.42 -4.67
N HIS A 284 4.99 -4.17 -4.97
CA HIS A 284 5.93 -3.18 -5.52
C HIS A 284 6.73 -2.41 -4.46
N SER A 285 6.69 -2.85 -3.20
CA SER A 285 7.46 -2.26 -2.10
C SER A 285 7.19 -0.77 -1.93
N VAL A 286 5.93 -0.35 -2.10
CA VAL A 286 5.50 1.00 -1.72
C VAL A 286 5.59 1.13 -0.20
N ASP A 287 6.10 2.26 0.28
CA ASP A 287 6.21 2.55 1.70
C ASP A 287 4.85 2.32 2.41
N PRO A 288 4.80 1.59 3.53
CA PRO A 288 3.57 1.39 4.30
C PRO A 288 2.85 2.70 4.68
N GLU A 289 3.61 3.76 5.00
CA GLU A 289 3.04 5.08 5.34
C GLU A 289 2.39 5.73 4.11
N LEU A 290 2.97 5.55 2.92
CA LEU A 290 2.33 6.02 1.68
C LEU A 290 1.08 5.19 1.36
N SER A 291 1.12 3.88 1.60
CA SER A 291 -0.04 2.99 1.41
C SER A 291 -1.21 3.42 2.30
N VAL A 292 -0.94 3.83 3.54
CA VAL A 292 -1.92 4.42 4.47
C VAL A 292 -2.54 5.70 3.89
N GLN A 293 -1.74 6.59 3.29
CA GLN A 293 -2.25 7.81 2.66
C GLN A 293 -3.14 7.50 1.44
N VAL A 294 -2.75 6.51 0.63
CA VAL A 294 -3.57 6.03 -0.50
C VAL A 294 -4.93 5.57 0.01
N PHE A 295 -4.98 4.68 1.00
CA PHE A 295 -6.25 4.18 1.52
C PHE A 295 -7.06 5.27 2.25
N ARG A 296 -6.42 6.23 2.91
CA ARG A 296 -7.12 7.39 3.47
C ARG A 296 -7.88 8.18 2.40
N GLN A 297 -7.26 8.40 1.24
CA GLN A 297 -7.89 9.08 0.11
C GLN A 297 -9.03 8.25 -0.50
N ILE A 298 -8.83 6.94 -0.67
CA ILE A 298 -9.87 6.03 -1.19
C ILE A 298 -11.08 5.97 -0.24
N PHE A 299 -10.87 5.87 1.07
CA PHE A 299 -11.97 5.84 2.05
C PHE A 299 -12.71 7.18 2.14
N TYR A 300 -12.00 8.30 2.00
CA TYR A 300 -12.63 9.61 1.84
C TYR A 300 -13.51 9.65 0.57
N PHE A 301 -13.01 9.16 -0.57
CA PHE A 301 -13.77 9.08 -1.81
C PHE A 301 -15.02 8.18 -1.67
N ILE A 302 -14.90 7.02 -1.03
CA ILE A 302 -16.02 6.10 -0.75
C ILE A 302 -17.10 6.82 0.06
N CYS A 303 -16.72 7.51 1.13
CA CYS A 303 -17.63 8.27 1.98
C CYS A 303 -18.33 9.38 1.19
N ALA A 304 -17.57 10.23 0.49
CA ALA A 304 -18.09 11.34 -0.30
C ALA A 304 -19.02 10.86 -1.41
N SER A 305 -18.64 9.81 -2.15
CA SER A 305 -19.44 9.23 -3.23
C SER A 305 -20.74 8.61 -2.70
N SER A 306 -20.69 7.89 -1.57
CA SER A 306 -21.87 7.32 -0.92
C SER A 306 -22.83 8.41 -0.43
N LEU A 307 -22.29 9.43 0.24
CA LEU A 307 -23.08 10.55 0.76
C LEU A 307 -23.71 11.37 -0.36
N ASN A 308 -22.95 11.66 -1.43
CA ASN A 308 -23.48 12.35 -2.61
C ASN A 308 -24.61 11.56 -3.25
N ASN A 309 -24.49 10.23 -3.34
CA ASN A 309 -25.58 9.40 -3.83
C ASN A 309 -26.83 9.49 -2.94
N LEU A 310 -26.69 9.46 -1.61
CA LEU A 310 -27.83 9.66 -0.70
C LEU A 310 -28.48 11.03 -0.91
N LEU A 311 -27.68 12.11 -0.93
CA LEU A 311 -28.18 13.48 -1.04
C LEU A 311 -28.86 13.78 -2.38
N LEU A 312 -28.40 13.15 -3.47
CA LEU A 312 -28.93 13.39 -4.81
C LEU A 312 -30.11 12.48 -5.18
N ARG A 313 -30.33 11.39 -4.43
CA ARG A 313 -31.27 10.32 -4.80
C ARG A 313 -32.22 9.97 -3.66
N LYS A 314 -33.41 10.58 -3.70
CA LYS A 314 -34.45 10.45 -2.65
C LYS A 314 -34.83 8.99 -2.35
N GLU A 315 -34.77 8.11 -3.36
CA GLU A 315 -35.09 6.70 -3.18
C GLU A 315 -34.10 5.97 -2.26
N LEU A 316 -32.88 6.48 -2.11
CA LEU A 316 -31.87 5.91 -1.22
C LEU A 316 -32.01 6.41 0.24
N CYS A 317 -32.79 7.47 0.47
CA CYS A 317 -33.03 8.03 1.81
C CYS A 317 -34.15 7.29 2.54
N ASN A 318 -33.94 6.01 2.87
CA ASN A 318 -34.91 5.21 3.60
C ASN A 318 -34.28 4.38 4.72
N TRP A 319 -35.12 3.94 5.66
CA TRP A 319 -34.68 3.18 6.84
C TRP A 319 -33.88 1.92 6.46
N SER A 320 -34.30 1.19 5.42
CA SER A 320 -33.63 -0.03 4.95
C SER A 320 -32.20 0.26 4.48
N LYS A 321 -31.98 1.37 3.78
CA LYS A 321 -30.66 1.81 3.32
C LYS A 321 -29.77 2.20 4.49
N GLY A 322 -30.32 2.85 5.52
CA GLY A 322 -29.61 3.09 6.77
C GLY A 322 -29.13 1.80 7.44
N ILE A 323 -29.96 0.76 7.47
CA ILE A 323 -29.58 -0.57 7.99
C ILE A 323 -28.47 -1.19 7.14
N HIS A 324 -28.58 -1.16 5.81
CA HIS A 324 -27.53 -1.71 4.93
C HIS A 324 -26.16 -1.08 5.19
N VAL A 325 -26.09 0.26 5.22
CA VAL A 325 -24.84 0.98 5.50
C VAL A 325 -24.27 0.57 6.86
N ARG A 326 -25.12 0.49 7.90
CA ARG A 326 -24.71 0.10 9.26
C ARG A 326 -24.20 -1.35 9.35
N CYS A 327 -24.69 -2.25 8.49
CA CYS A 327 -24.22 -3.64 8.43
C CYS A 327 -22.93 -3.79 7.61
N ASN A 328 -22.73 -2.95 6.59
CA ASN A 328 -21.63 -3.09 5.64
C ASN A 328 -20.37 -2.34 6.07
N LEU A 329 -20.51 -1.12 6.62
CA LEU A 329 -19.35 -0.31 7.05
C LEU A 329 -18.44 -1.02 8.07
N PRO A 330 -18.95 -1.74 9.09
CA PRO A 330 -18.08 -2.46 10.04
C PRO A 330 -17.15 -3.49 9.39
N LYS A 331 -17.53 -4.06 8.24
CA LYS A 331 -16.67 -4.97 7.46
C LYS A 331 -15.54 -4.21 6.77
N LEU A 332 -15.81 -3.02 6.24
CA LEU A 332 -14.76 -2.12 5.72
C LEU A 332 -13.84 -1.62 6.83
N GLU A 333 -14.40 -1.30 7.99
CA GLU A 333 -13.57 -0.92 9.15
C GLU A 333 -12.70 -2.09 9.61
N LYS A 334 -13.24 -3.31 9.62
CA LYS A 334 -12.45 -4.51 9.92
C LYS A 334 -11.33 -4.67 8.92
N TRP A 335 -11.61 -4.53 7.62
CA TRP A 335 -10.59 -4.57 6.57
C TRP A 335 -9.45 -3.57 6.83
N VAL A 336 -9.77 -2.32 7.21
CA VAL A 336 -8.75 -1.31 7.58
C VAL A 336 -7.92 -1.75 8.78
N ARG A 337 -8.55 -2.31 9.82
CA ARG A 337 -7.83 -2.79 11.00
C ARG A 337 -6.91 -3.97 10.68
N ASP A 338 -7.36 -4.87 9.83
CA ASP A 338 -6.62 -6.08 9.45
C ASP A 338 -5.40 -5.76 8.57
N HIS A 339 -5.47 -4.72 7.73
CA HIS A 339 -4.40 -4.38 6.78
C HIS A 339 -3.53 -3.19 7.19
N LEU A 340 -4.06 -2.22 7.94
CA LEU A 340 -3.40 -0.94 8.22
C LEU A 340 -3.09 -0.72 9.71
N MET A 341 -3.28 -1.77 10.55
CA MET A 341 -2.83 -2.08 11.93
C MET A 341 -2.71 -0.95 12.98
N GLN A 342 -2.22 0.25 12.65
CA GLN A 342 -2.09 1.42 13.55
C GLN A 342 -2.84 2.67 13.05
N ASN A 343 -3.29 2.71 11.80
CA ASN A 343 -3.88 3.90 11.16
C ASN A 343 -5.41 3.91 11.22
N THR A 344 -5.94 3.82 12.43
CA THR A 344 -7.40 3.89 12.67
C THR A 344 -8.01 5.25 12.37
N ASN A 345 -7.19 6.30 12.26
CA ASN A 345 -7.61 7.64 11.81
C ASN A 345 -8.22 7.64 10.40
N ILE A 346 -7.96 6.63 9.57
CA ILE A 346 -8.65 6.45 8.28
C ILE A 346 -10.15 6.29 8.49
N LEU A 347 -10.57 5.63 9.58
CA LEU A 347 -11.99 5.39 9.88
C LEU A 347 -12.74 6.70 10.14
N ASP A 348 -12.04 7.77 10.55
CA ASP A 348 -12.65 9.09 10.71
C ASP A 348 -13.21 9.65 9.40
N THR A 349 -12.65 9.22 8.26
CA THR A 349 -13.14 9.62 6.93
C THR A 349 -14.54 9.06 6.62
N LEU A 350 -14.96 7.97 7.28
CA LEU A 350 -16.28 7.35 7.11
C LEU A 350 -17.36 7.95 8.03
N GLN A 351 -16.99 8.81 8.99
CA GLN A 351 -17.95 9.36 9.96
C GLN A 351 -19.17 10.05 9.32
N PRO A 352 -19.04 10.86 8.24
CA PRO A 352 -20.21 11.47 7.61
C PRO A 352 -21.24 10.45 7.11
N ILE A 353 -20.81 9.38 6.45
CA ILE A 353 -21.73 8.35 5.94
C ILE A 353 -22.32 7.49 7.08
N MET A 354 -21.56 7.26 8.15
CA MET A 354 -22.07 6.61 9.37
C MET A 354 -23.18 7.44 10.04
N GLN A 355 -22.97 8.75 10.17
CA GLN A 355 -23.97 9.67 10.73
C GLN A 355 -25.19 9.79 9.82
N ALA A 356 -25.01 9.83 8.50
CA ALA A 356 -26.13 9.82 7.55
C ALA A 356 -26.96 8.53 7.67
N ALA A 357 -26.31 7.37 7.80
CA ALA A 357 -27.00 6.10 8.02
C ALA A 357 -27.74 6.05 9.35
N HIS A 358 -27.17 6.63 10.41
CA HIS A 358 -27.83 6.79 11.70
C HIS A 358 -29.06 7.70 11.57
N LEU A 359 -28.91 8.83 10.86
CA LEU A 359 -30.00 9.76 10.58
C LEU A 359 -31.16 9.04 9.87
N LEU A 360 -30.92 8.16 8.90
CA LEU A 360 -31.99 7.40 8.24
C LEU A 360 -32.78 6.46 9.17
N GLN A 361 -32.27 6.16 10.36
CA GLN A 361 -32.83 5.18 11.29
C GLN A 361 -33.51 5.80 12.52
N VAL A 362 -33.12 7.01 12.92
CA VAL A 362 -33.68 7.66 14.12
C VAL A 362 -35.03 8.29 13.88
N ASN A 363 -35.86 8.28 14.92
CA ASN A 363 -37.15 8.97 14.94
C ASN A 363 -36.97 10.48 14.72
N LYS A 364 -37.98 11.12 14.11
CA LYS A 364 -37.96 12.56 13.73
C LYS A 364 -39.24 13.28 14.09
N HIS A 365 -39.98 12.77 15.08
CA HIS A 365 -41.34 13.21 15.35
C HIS A 365 -41.43 14.26 16.44
N THR A 366 -40.44 14.33 17.35
CA THR A 366 -40.44 15.26 18.47
C THR A 366 -39.29 16.26 18.41
N GLU A 367 -39.44 17.40 19.08
CA GLU A 367 -38.38 18.39 19.24
C GLU A 367 -37.16 17.82 19.99
N ASN A 368 -37.40 16.86 20.88
CA ASN A 368 -36.34 16.11 21.55
C ASN A 368 -35.57 15.20 20.59
N ASP A 369 -36.25 14.60 19.61
CA ASP A 369 -35.60 13.81 18.55
C ASP A 369 -34.77 14.72 17.64
N ALA A 370 -35.28 15.90 17.29
CA ALA A 370 -34.53 16.90 16.52
C ALA A 370 -33.26 17.33 17.25
N LYS A 371 -33.34 17.57 18.57
CA LYS A 371 -32.17 17.91 19.39
C LYS A 371 -31.14 16.78 19.40
N ARG A 372 -31.57 15.52 19.58
CA ARG A 372 -30.67 14.34 19.52
C ARG A 372 -29.98 14.19 18.17
N VAL A 373 -30.70 14.47 17.07
CA VAL A 373 -30.11 14.47 15.73
C VAL A 373 -29.01 15.52 15.62
N CYS A 374 -29.26 16.76 16.08
CA CYS A 374 -28.26 17.83 16.09
C CYS A 374 -27.05 17.49 16.95
N ASP A 375 -27.24 16.84 18.10
CA ASP A 375 -26.15 16.46 19.00
C ASP A 375 -25.31 15.28 18.44
N THR A 376 -25.88 14.43 17.58
CA THR A 376 -25.22 13.21 17.06
C THR A 376 -24.61 13.39 15.66
N CYS A 377 -25.07 14.38 14.88
CA CYS A 377 -24.65 14.60 13.49
C CYS A 377 -23.63 15.75 13.35
N ASP A 378 -22.53 15.72 14.08
CA ASP A 378 -21.50 16.79 14.09
C ASP A 378 -20.56 16.78 12.86
N LYS A 379 -20.57 15.71 12.07
CA LYS A 379 -19.80 15.58 10.81
C LYS A 379 -20.63 15.82 9.55
N LEU A 380 -21.89 16.22 9.71
CA LEU A 380 -22.78 16.62 8.62
C LEU A 380 -23.09 18.12 8.73
N SER A 381 -23.09 18.82 7.60
CA SER A 381 -23.56 20.20 7.56
C SER A 381 -25.08 20.27 7.72
N MET A 382 -25.60 21.39 8.22
CA MET A 382 -27.05 21.61 8.36
C MET A 382 -27.81 21.43 7.04
N THR A 383 -27.20 21.80 5.91
CA THR A 383 -27.78 21.56 4.59
C THR A 383 -27.91 20.07 4.30
N GLN A 384 -26.90 19.25 4.62
CA GLN A 384 -26.94 17.80 4.41
C GLN A 384 -27.95 17.09 5.33
N VAL A 385 -28.18 17.60 6.55
CA VAL A 385 -29.18 17.05 7.48
C VAL A 385 -30.61 17.41 7.04
N SER A 386 -30.78 18.54 6.35
CA SER A 386 -32.10 19.07 5.96
C SER A 386 -32.62 18.54 4.62
N VAL A 387 -31.72 18.03 3.76
CA VAL A 387 -32.02 17.36 2.48
C VAL A 387 -32.56 15.96 2.77
#